data_AF-A0A0B4C2V9-F1
#
_entry.id   AF-A0A0B4C2V9-F1
#
_cell.length_a   1.000
_cell.length_b   1.000
_cell.length_c   1.000
_cell.angle_alpha   90.00
_cell.angle_beta   90.00
_cell.angle_gamma   90.00
#
_symmetry.space_group_name_H-M   'P 1'
#
loop_
_entity.id
_entity.type
_entity.pdbx_description
1 polymer ?
#
loop_
_entity_poly.entity_id
_entity_poly.type
_entity_poly.pdbx_seq_one_letter_code
_entity_poly.pdbx_strand_id
1 'polypeptide(L)'
;MEGVMNFQNMNKALSRSRRAVLTLGVVSAGLVAANVMLSAKLYSQSNQVVLVPTTVSDGMVARGSVDRGYIEALAMDAVYAMYNSSPRTTDYGRSVLERLSGPAERAGILETYDEIATDMRERKISTTFYPRKMEHNFANYEVVIEGDLATVLETTVITRESRRILVRFKPQAGSVRLAEIGKLSEEE
;
A
#
# COMPACT_ATOMS: atom_id res chain seq x y z
N MET A 1 12.88 63.57 -48.02
CA MET A 1 11.93 64.07 -47.01
C MET A 1 10.91 62.96 -46.76
N GLU A 2 11.32 61.81 -46.25
CA GLU A 2 11.58 61.54 -44.83
C GLU A 2 10.42 61.93 -43.91
N GLY A 3 9.72 60.90 -43.44
CA GLY A 3 9.62 60.73 -41.99
C GLY A 3 8.54 61.52 -41.26
N VAL A 4 7.31 61.58 -41.75
CA VAL A 4 6.17 61.80 -40.84
C VAL A 4 5.65 60.43 -40.42
N MET A 5 6.40 59.82 -39.49
CA MET A 5 5.94 58.63 -38.76
C MET A 5 4.52 58.89 -38.25
N ASN A 6 3.59 58.00 -38.58
CA ASN A 6 2.17 58.14 -38.26
C ASN A 6 1.96 57.91 -36.73
N PHE A 7 2.27 58.93 -35.93
CA PHE A 7 2.19 58.92 -34.46
C PHE A 7 0.80 58.56 -33.94
N GLN A 8 -0.26 58.83 -34.72
CA GLN A 8 -1.64 58.47 -34.36
C GLN A 8 -1.89 56.96 -34.44
N ASN A 9 -1.37 56.29 -35.47
CA ASN A 9 -1.44 54.83 -35.58
C ASN A 9 -0.53 54.15 -34.55
N MET A 10 0.64 54.73 -34.26
CA MET A 10 1.55 54.29 -33.19
C MET A 10 0.87 54.34 -31.81
N ASN A 11 0.18 55.44 -31.47
CA ASN A 11 -0.52 55.58 -30.18
C ASN A 11 -1.74 54.66 -30.04
N LYS A 12 -2.47 54.39 -31.13
CA LYS A 12 -3.56 53.39 -31.13
C LYS A 12 -3.03 51.95 -31.00
N ALA A 13 -1.89 51.64 -31.62
CA ALA A 13 -1.23 50.34 -31.48
C ALA A 13 -0.65 50.15 -30.07
N LEU A 14 -0.03 51.18 -29.50
CA LEU A 14 0.51 51.18 -28.13
C LEU A 14 -0.59 51.04 -27.07
N SER A 15 -1.73 51.72 -27.24
CA SER A 15 -2.85 51.59 -26.29
C SER A 15 -3.57 50.23 -26.38
N ARG A 16 -3.68 49.64 -27.58
CA ARG A 16 -4.16 48.24 -27.74
C ARG A 16 -3.18 47.23 -27.14
N SER A 17 -1.88 47.41 -27.36
CA SER A 17 -0.83 46.57 -26.77
C SER A 17 -0.83 46.64 -25.24
N ARG A 18 -0.94 47.84 -24.65
CA ARG A 18 -1.07 48.01 -23.19
C ARG A 18 -2.30 47.31 -22.61
N ARG A 19 -3.44 47.38 -23.30
CA ARG A 19 -4.66 46.66 -22.87
C ARG A 19 -4.48 45.15 -22.97
N ALA A 20 -3.83 44.65 -24.03
CA ALA A 20 -3.54 43.22 -24.19
C ALA A 20 -2.58 42.71 -23.10
N VAL A 21 -1.54 43.47 -22.75
CA VAL A 21 -0.62 43.13 -21.66
C VAL A 21 -1.32 43.13 -20.31
N LEU A 22 -2.21 44.11 -20.05
CA LEU A 22 -3.02 44.13 -18.83
C LEU A 22 -3.95 42.92 -18.75
N THR A 23 -4.64 42.56 -19.84
CA THR A 23 -5.52 41.38 -19.85
C THR A 23 -4.73 40.08 -19.65
N LEU A 24 -3.54 39.96 -20.25
CA LEU A 24 -2.67 38.80 -20.03
C LEU A 24 -2.17 38.74 -18.59
N GLY A 25 -1.83 39.88 -17.98
CA GLY A 25 -1.45 39.98 -16.58
C GLY A 25 -2.55 39.50 -15.64
N VAL A 26 -3.80 39.91 -15.87
CA VAL A 26 -4.96 39.48 -15.09
C VAL A 26 -5.22 37.98 -15.23
N VAL A 27 -5.16 37.44 -16.45
CA VAL A 27 -5.35 35.99 -16.70
C VAL A 27 -4.24 35.18 -16.03
N SER A 28 -2.99 35.65 -16.13
CA SER A 28 -1.84 34.98 -15.51
C SER A 28 -1.93 35.00 -13.98
N ALA A 29 -2.33 36.13 -13.39
CA ALA A 29 -2.57 36.24 -11.96
C ALA A 29 -3.71 35.32 -11.49
N GLY A 30 -4.79 35.21 -12.27
CA GLY A 30 -5.88 34.28 -12.00
C GLY A 30 -5.45 32.82 -12.01
N LEU A 31 -4.60 32.42 -12.97
CA LEU A 31 -4.02 31.08 -13.04
C LEU A 31 -3.11 30.78 -11.84
N VAL A 32 -2.29 31.73 -11.41
CA VAL A 32 -1.45 31.59 -10.21
C VAL A 32 -2.33 31.43 -8.97
N ALA A 33 -3.35 32.27 -8.81
CA ALA A 33 -4.28 32.18 -7.68
C ALA A 33 -5.03 30.84 -7.64
N ALA A 34 -5.47 30.33 -8.80
CA ALA A 34 -6.11 29.02 -8.90
C ALA A 34 -5.17 27.88 -8.49
N ASN A 35 -3.90 27.91 -8.90
CA ASN A 35 -2.90 26.91 -8.48
C ASN A 35 -2.60 26.97 -6.98
N VAL A 36 -2.58 28.17 -6.39
CA VAL A 36 -2.42 28.35 -4.94
C VAL A 36 -3.63 27.79 -4.20
N MET A 37 -4.86 28.08 -4.65
CA MET A 37 -6.07 27.50 -4.08
C MET A 37 -6.13 25.99 -4.23
N LEU A 38 -5.70 25.45 -5.38
CA LEU A 38 -5.64 24.01 -5.61
C LEU A 38 -4.62 23.35 -4.67
N SER A 39 -3.45 23.96 -4.50
CA SER A 39 -2.42 23.50 -3.56
C SER A 39 -2.90 23.56 -2.11
N ALA A 40 -3.59 24.63 -1.72
CA ALA A 40 -4.19 24.77 -0.39
C ALA A 40 -5.29 23.73 -0.15
N LYS A 41 -6.13 23.48 -1.17
CA LYS A 41 -7.15 22.43 -1.11
C LYS A 41 -6.52 21.05 -1.03
N LEU A 42 -5.46 20.76 -1.79
CA LEU A 42 -4.74 19.49 -1.74
C LEU A 42 -4.08 19.28 -0.37
N TYR A 43 -3.55 20.34 0.24
CA TYR A 43 -3.04 20.31 1.61
C TYR A 43 -4.14 20.09 2.65
N SER A 44 -5.34 20.65 2.41
CA SER A 44 -6.50 20.53 3.31
C SER A 44 -7.33 19.27 3.07
N GLN A 45 -7.19 18.59 1.93
CA GLN A 45 -8.00 17.44 1.55
C GLN A 45 -7.51 16.22 2.34
N SER A 46 -8.25 15.88 3.38
CA SER A 46 -8.05 14.68 4.16
C SER A 46 -8.27 13.45 3.27
N ASN A 47 -7.21 12.71 2.97
CA ASN A 47 -7.32 11.42 2.29
C ASN A 47 -8.26 10.51 3.10
N GLN A 48 -9.32 10.05 2.44
CA GLN A 48 -10.26 9.08 2.98
C GLN A 48 -9.51 7.75 3.11
N VAL A 49 -9.17 7.37 4.35
CA VAL A 49 -8.55 6.08 4.64
C VAL A 49 -9.59 5.00 4.40
N VAL A 50 -9.43 4.24 3.33
CA VAL A 50 -10.23 3.04 3.09
C VAL A 50 -9.67 1.97 4.03
N LEU A 51 -10.39 1.67 5.12
CA LEU A 51 -10.11 0.51 5.94
C LEU A 51 -10.31 -0.74 5.07
N VAL A 52 -9.28 -1.58 4.97
CA VAL A 52 -9.46 -2.95 4.50
C VAL A 52 -10.01 -3.72 5.69
N PRO A 53 -11.27 -4.21 5.66
CA PRO A 53 -11.84 -4.92 6.78
C PRO A 53 -11.11 -6.25 6.95
N THR A 54 -10.25 -6.29 7.94
CA THR A 54 -9.79 -7.49 8.63
C THR A 54 -10.35 -7.32 10.04
N THR A 55 -10.99 -8.36 10.57
CA THR A 55 -11.97 -8.33 11.67
C THR A 55 -11.81 -7.17 12.67
N VAL A 56 -12.83 -6.32 12.74
CA VAL A 56 -12.86 -5.07 13.52
C VAL A 56 -12.77 -5.36 15.01
N SER A 57 -11.75 -4.80 15.67
CA SER A 57 -11.81 -4.48 17.10
C SER A 57 -11.13 -3.13 17.30
N ASP A 58 -11.93 -2.06 17.34
CA ASP A 58 -11.65 -0.73 17.91
C ASP A 58 -10.19 -0.22 17.89
N GLY A 59 -9.52 -0.28 16.73
CA GLY A 59 -8.27 0.44 16.50
C GLY A 59 -8.56 1.83 15.94
N MET A 60 -8.49 2.86 16.79
CA MET A 60 -8.60 4.26 16.35
C MET A 60 -7.49 4.57 15.35
N VAL A 61 -7.86 4.89 14.10
CA VAL A 61 -6.93 5.44 13.11
C VAL A 61 -6.61 6.88 13.49
N ALA A 62 -5.58 7.08 14.31
CA ALA A 62 -5.06 8.40 14.61
C ALA A 62 -4.22 8.93 13.43
N ARG A 63 -4.56 10.13 12.98
CA ARG A 63 -3.95 10.88 11.89
C ARG A 63 -2.42 10.80 11.92
N GLY A 64 -1.82 10.15 10.92
CA GLY A 64 -0.37 10.16 10.68
C GLY A 64 0.43 9.01 11.31
N SER A 65 -0.18 8.17 12.16
CA SER A 65 0.45 6.96 12.68
C SER A 65 -0.46 5.77 12.41
N VAL A 66 0.03 4.78 11.67
CA VAL A 66 -0.68 3.52 11.50
C VAL A 66 -0.79 2.87 12.88
N ASP A 67 -2.02 2.58 13.31
CA ASP A 67 -2.26 1.99 14.63
C ASP A 67 -1.61 0.61 14.74
N ARG A 68 -1.05 0.31 15.92
CA ARG A 68 -0.38 -0.96 16.21
C ARG A 68 -1.32 -2.14 15.98
N GLY A 69 -2.54 -2.04 16.51
CA GLY A 69 -3.56 -3.09 16.38
C GLY A 69 -3.95 -3.35 14.92
N TYR A 70 -3.89 -2.32 14.06
CA TYR A 70 -4.18 -2.46 12.65
C TYR A 70 -3.09 -3.24 11.90
N ILE A 71 -1.81 -2.92 12.12
CA ILE A 71 -0.71 -3.68 11.51
C ILE A 71 -0.70 -5.12 12.03
N GLU A 72 -0.96 -5.32 13.32
CA GLU A 72 -1.09 -6.64 13.94
C GLU A 72 -2.19 -7.49 13.28
N ALA A 73 -3.38 -6.93 13.11
CA ALA A 73 -4.49 -7.61 12.45
C ALA A 73 -4.15 -8.00 11.01
N LEU A 74 -3.56 -7.08 10.24
CA LEU A 74 -3.14 -7.36 8.86
C LEU A 74 -2.03 -8.41 8.79
N ALA A 75 -1.10 -8.40 9.74
CA ALA A 75 -0.02 -9.38 9.81
C ALA A 75 -0.56 -10.78 10.12
N MET A 76 -1.51 -10.90 11.05
CA MET A 76 -2.19 -12.17 11.32
C MET A 76 -2.97 -12.69 10.13
N ASP A 77 -3.71 -11.83 9.44
CA ASP A 77 -4.46 -12.23 8.25
C ASP A 77 -3.53 -12.71 7.12
N ALA A 78 -2.40 -12.03 6.92
CA ALA A 78 -1.40 -12.45 5.95
C ALA A 78 -0.77 -13.80 6.33
N VAL A 79 -0.39 -13.97 7.59
CA VAL A 79 0.22 -15.23 8.07
C VAL A 79 -0.76 -16.39 8.01
N TYR A 80 -2.01 -16.21 8.41
CA TYR A 80 -3.00 -17.27 8.30
C TYR A 80 -3.33 -17.61 6.85
N ALA A 81 -3.43 -16.62 5.96
CA ALA A 81 -3.64 -16.89 4.54
C ALA A 81 -2.50 -17.68 3.90
N MET A 82 -1.26 -17.41 4.33
CA MET A 82 -0.05 -18.05 3.80
C MET A 82 0.22 -19.44 4.42
N TYR A 83 0.10 -19.58 5.73
CA TYR A 83 0.60 -20.74 6.49
C TYR A 83 -0.48 -21.61 7.15
N ASN A 84 -1.76 -21.21 7.07
CA ASN A 84 -2.88 -22.05 7.48
C ASN A 84 -3.67 -22.49 6.24
N SER A 85 -3.06 -23.39 5.46
CA SER A 85 -3.56 -23.76 4.14
C SER A 85 -3.68 -25.28 3.99
N SER A 86 -4.65 -25.69 3.17
CA SER A 86 -4.93 -27.07 2.82
C SER A 86 -5.28 -27.13 1.34
N PRO A 87 -5.26 -28.31 0.69
CA PRO A 87 -5.62 -28.44 -0.72
C PRO A 87 -7.02 -27.88 -1.07
N ARG A 88 -7.91 -27.78 -0.07
CA ARG A 88 -9.28 -27.27 -0.19
C ARG A 88 -9.43 -25.77 0.10
N THR A 89 -8.44 -25.13 0.70
CA THR A 89 -8.52 -23.74 1.18
C THR A 89 -7.49 -22.81 0.54
N THR A 90 -6.62 -23.34 -0.32
CA THR A 90 -5.62 -22.58 -1.08
C THR A 90 -6.22 -21.40 -1.85
N ASP A 91 -7.36 -21.59 -2.51
CA ASP A 91 -8.00 -20.51 -3.28
C ASP A 91 -8.46 -19.34 -2.39
N TYR A 92 -8.89 -19.65 -1.16
CA TYR A 92 -9.25 -18.63 -0.18
C TYR A 92 -8.04 -17.83 0.27
N GLY A 93 -6.94 -18.52 0.65
CA GLY A 93 -5.70 -17.86 1.06
C GLY A 93 -5.13 -16.97 -0.05
N ARG A 94 -5.17 -17.44 -1.30
CA ARG A 94 -4.79 -16.65 -2.48
C ARG A 94 -5.58 -15.34 -2.57
N SER A 95 -6.90 -15.41 -2.42
CA SER A 95 -7.76 -14.22 -2.49
C SER A 95 -7.46 -13.19 -1.39
N VAL A 96 -7.07 -13.67 -0.19
CA VAL A 96 -6.72 -12.82 0.95
C VAL A 96 -5.39 -12.12 0.69
N LEU A 97 -4.37 -12.86 0.25
CA LEU A 97 -3.07 -12.31 -0.12
C LEU A 97 -3.18 -11.30 -1.27
N GLU A 98 -4.04 -11.56 -2.26
CA GLU A 98 -4.29 -10.62 -3.36
C GLU A 98 -4.81 -9.26 -2.86
N ARG A 99 -5.77 -9.27 -1.92
CA ARG A 99 -6.35 -8.06 -1.33
C ARG A 99 -5.36 -7.29 -0.46
N LEU A 100 -4.56 -8.01 0.33
CA LEU A 100 -3.57 -7.44 1.26
C LEU A 100 -2.36 -6.85 0.52
N SER A 101 -1.95 -7.47 -0.59
CA SER A 101 -0.73 -7.10 -1.32
C SER A 101 -0.84 -5.78 -2.06
N GLY A 102 0.27 -5.04 -2.09
CA GLY A 102 0.45 -3.85 -2.91
C GLY A 102 0.48 -4.18 -4.41
N PRO A 103 0.07 -3.27 -5.32
CA PRO A 103 0.05 -3.54 -6.75
C PRO A 103 1.40 -3.93 -7.36
N ALA A 104 2.51 -3.45 -6.79
CA ALA A 104 3.85 -3.73 -7.30
C ALA A 104 4.36 -5.11 -6.85
N GLU A 105 4.06 -5.52 -5.62
CA GLU A 105 4.56 -6.75 -5.01
C GLU A 105 3.62 -7.95 -5.18
N ARG A 106 2.34 -7.70 -5.49
CA ARG A 106 1.29 -8.73 -5.58
C ARG A 106 1.66 -9.88 -6.51
N ALA A 107 2.23 -9.61 -7.68
CA ALA A 107 2.54 -10.66 -8.65
C ALA A 107 3.52 -11.69 -8.06
N GLY A 108 4.62 -11.23 -7.45
CA GLY A 108 5.61 -12.12 -6.84
C GLY A 108 5.07 -12.89 -5.64
N ILE A 109 4.28 -12.23 -4.77
CA ILE A 109 3.66 -12.90 -3.60
C ILE A 109 2.70 -14.00 -4.08
N LEU A 110 1.86 -13.72 -5.07
CA LEU A 110 0.90 -14.69 -5.59
C LEU A 110 1.58 -15.83 -6.35
N GLU A 111 2.63 -15.56 -7.10
CA GLU A 111 3.43 -16.60 -7.79
C GLU A 111 4.04 -17.57 -6.78
N THR A 112 4.73 -17.06 -5.74
CA THR A 112 5.26 -17.91 -4.66
C THR A 112 4.16 -18.69 -3.95
N TYR A 113 3.00 -18.07 -3.71
CA TYR A 113 1.87 -18.77 -3.11
C TYR A 113 1.30 -19.86 -4.01
N ASP A 114 1.20 -19.61 -5.32
CA ASP A 114 0.67 -20.55 -6.30
C ASP A 114 1.59 -21.78 -6.46
N GLU A 115 2.91 -21.60 -6.36
CA GLU A 115 3.88 -22.70 -6.28
C GLU A 115 3.65 -23.56 -5.03
N ILE A 116 3.56 -22.93 -3.85
CA ILE A 116 3.29 -23.62 -2.58
C ILE A 116 1.93 -24.34 -2.65
N ALA A 117 0.90 -23.69 -3.21
CA ALA A 117 -0.43 -24.26 -3.38
C ALA A 117 -0.43 -25.47 -4.32
N THR A 118 0.42 -25.48 -5.35
CA THR A 118 0.56 -26.60 -6.27
C THR A 118 1.20 -27.79 -5.56
N ASP A 119 2.33 -27.59 -4.89
CA ASP A 119 2.99 -28.63 -4.08
C ASP A 119 2.05 -29.19 -3.00
N MET A 120 1.29 -28.33 -2.32
CA MET A 120 0.32 -28.75 -1.32
C MET A 120 -0.77 -29.66 -1.90
N ARG A 121 -1.28 -29.34 -3.10
CA ARG A 121 -2.31 -30.16 -3.78
C ARG A 121 -1.76 -31.49 -4.26
N GLU A 122 -0.56 -31.50 -4.85
CA GLU A 122 0.09 -32.72 -5.34
C GLU A 122 0.44 -33.68 -4.20
N ARG A 123 0.97 -33.15 -3.10
CA ARG A 123 1.42 -33.94 -1.96
C ARG A 123 0.34 -34.19 -0.91
N LYS A 124 -0.84 -33.58 -1.06
CA LYS A 124 -1.96 -33.63 -0.10
C LYS A 124 -1.55 -33.22 1.32
N ILE A 125 -0.62 -32.27 1.43
CA ILE A 125 -0.20 -31.72 2.71
C ILE A 125 -1.09 -30.54 3.10
N SER A 126 -1.29 -30.38 4.39
CA SER A 126 -1.93 -29.21 5.00
C SER A 126 -0.99 -28.62 6.05
N THR A 127 -1.00 -27.32 6.20
CA THR A 127 -0.17 -26.59 7.15
C THR A 127 -1.06 -25.83 8.12
N THR A 128 -0.61 -25.74 9.37
CA THR A 128 -1.24 -24.90 10.39
C THR A 128 -0.17 -24.22 11.21
N PHE A 129 -0.26 -22.91 11.31
CA PHE A 129 0.66 -22.10 12.07
C PHE A 129 0.07 -21.70 13.43
N TYR A 130 0.83 -21.95 14.49
CA TYR A 130 0.48 -21.67 15.88
C TYR A 130 1.33 -20.50 16.39
N PRO A 131 0.84 -19.25 16.31
CA PRO A 131 1.58 -18.10 16.81
C PRO A 131 1.76 -18.16 18.33
N ARG A 132 2.95 -17.83 18.81
CA ARG A 132 3.32 -17.75 20.24
C ARG A 132 3.67 -16.33 20.68
N LYS A 133 4.40 -15.59 19.83
CA LYS A 133 4.89 -14.25 20.12
C LYS A 133 4.83 -13.39 18.87
N MET A 134 4.63 -12.09 19.07
CA MET A 134 4.68 -11.10 18.01
C MET A 134 5.59 -9.94 18.42
N GLU A 135 6.48 -9.54 17.51
CA GLU A 135 7.40 -8.43 17.69
C GLU A 135 7.15 -7.38 16.60
N HIS A 136 7.21 -6.11 16.99
CA HIS A 136 6.84 -4.99 16.13
C HIS A 136 8.00 -4.04 15.95
N ASN A 137 8.32 -3.75 14.69
CA ASN A 137 9.24 -2.69 14.32
C ASN A 137 8.48 -1.64 13.49
N PHE A 138 7.93 -0.66 14.18
CA PHE A 138 7.15 0.43 13.57
C PHE A 138 7.99 1.38 12.71
N ALA A 139 9.30 1.48 12.97
CA ALA A 139 10.18 2.33 12.17
C ALA A 139 10.28 1.79 10.73
N ASN A 140 10.25 0.47 10.57
CA ASN A 140 10.39 -0.20 9.28
C ASN A 140 9.08 -0.80 8.74
N TYR A 141 7.95 -0.65 9.45
CA TYR A 141 6.68 -1.31 9.14
C TYR A 141 6.82 -2.84 9.03
N GLU A 142 7.56 -3.44 9.96
CA GLU A 142 7.84 -4.86 10.01
C GLU A 142 7.20 -5.50 11.25
N VAL A 143 6.65 -6.69 11.05
CA VAL A 143 6.15 -7.54 12.13
C VAL A 143 6.81 -8.90 12.01
N VAL A 144 7.42 -9.36 13.11
CA VAL A 144 7.98 -10.70 13.21
C VAL A 144 7.07 -11.52 14.10
N ILE A 145 6.60 -12.65 13.57
CA ILE A 145 5.69 -13.55 14.28
C ILE A 145 6.42 -14.86 14.51
N GLU A 146 6.54 -15.25 15.78
CA GLU A 146 7.20 -16.48 16.19
C GLU A 146 6.14 -17.49 16.59
N GLY A 147 6.28 -18.72 16.10
CA GLY A 147 5.30 -19.77 16.34
C GLY A 147 5.80 -21.14 15.91
N ASP A 148 4.90 -22.11 15.93
CA ASP A 148 5.17 -23.45 15.42
C ASP A 148 4.37 -23.68 14.13
N LEU A 149 5.04 -24.16 13.08
CA LEU A 149 4.37 -24.63 11.87
C LEU A 149 4.22 -26.15 11.95
N ALA A 150 2.99 -26.63 11.96
CA ALA A 150 2.68 -28.05 11.85
C ALA A 150 2.31 -28.39 10.41
N THR A 151 2.93 -29.44 9.87
CA THR A 151 2.59 -30.00 8.57
C THR A 151 1.91 -31.35 8.77
N VAL A 152 0.70 -31.46 8.24
CA VAL A 152 -0.15 -32.64 8.31
C VAL A 152 -0.26 -33.26 6.93
N LEU A 153 -0.01 -34.55 6.83
CA LEU A 153 -0.31 -35.33 5.63
C LEU A 153 -1.52 -36.21 5.95
N GLU A 154 -2.62 -35.95 5.26
CA GLU A 154 -3.92 -36.59 5.49
C GLU A 154 -4.38 -36.46 6.96
N THR A 155 -4.05 -37.44 7.81
CA THR A 155 -4.43 -37.46 9.23
C THR A 155 -3.24 -37.44 10.20
N THR A 156 -2.00 -37.44 9.69
CA THR A 156 -0.81 -37.60 10.52
C THR A 156 0.05 -36.34 10.47
N VAL A 157 0.42 -35.83 11.64
CA VAL A 157 1.39 -34.73 11.75
C VAL A 157 2.78 -35.30 11.40
N ILE A 158 3.38 -34.83 10.32
CA ILE A 158 4.70 -35.27 9.87
C ILE A 158 5.79 -34.43 10.53
N THR A 159 5.56 -33.13 10.63
CA THR A 159 6.57 -32.17 11.05
C THR A 159 5.94 -31.11 11.93
N ARG A 160 6.68 -30.70 12.96
CA ARG A 160 6.39 -29.52 13.76
C ARG A 160 7.70 -28.78 14.00
N GLU A 161 7.80 -27.57 13.46
CA GLU A 161 9.02 -26.77 13.50
C GLU A 161 8.74 -25.38 14.06
N SER A 162 9.65 -24.89 14.89
CA SER A 162 9.66 -23.49 15.29
C SER A 162 9.98 -22.62 14.07
N ARG A 163 9.14 -21.65 13.76
CA ARG A 163 9.29 -20.75 12.63
C ARG A 163 9.11 -19.30 13.09
N ARG A 164 9.98 -18.44 12.58
CA ARG A 164 9.87 -16.98 12.67
C ARG A 164 9.47 -16.46 11.30
N ILE A 165 8.36 -15.74 11.21
CA ILE A 165 7.81 -15.22 9.96
C ILE A 165 7.95 -13.72 9.98
N LEU A 166 8.64 -13.17 8.99
CA LEU A 166 8.69 -11.73 8.74
C LEU A 166 7.53 -11.34 7.83
N VAL A 167 6.82 -10.30 8.23
CA VAL A 167 5.80 -9.64 7.42
C VAL A 167 6.19 -8.17 7.31
N ARG A 168 6.47 -7.71 6.09
CA ARG A 168 6.83 -6.32 5.81
C ARG A 168 5.69 -5.62 5.08
N PHE A 169 5.37 -4.43 5.57
CA PHE A 169 4.36 -3.57 4.98
C PHE A 169 5.00 -2.32 4.35
N LYS A 170 4.32 -1.77 3.34
CA LYS A 170 4.65 -0.45 2.77
C LYS A 170 3.46 0.49 2.91
N PRO A 171 3.68 1.76 3.32
CA PRO A 171 2.63 2.76 3.33
C PRO A 171 2.25 3.11 1.88
N GLN A 172 0.95 3.05 1.56
CA GLN A 172 0.42 3.37 0.25
C GLN A 172 -0.93 4.08 0.36
N ALA A 173 -1.02 5.30 -0.19
CA ALA A 173 -2.24 6.09 -0.30
C ALA A 173 -3.07 6.21 1.00
N GLY A 174 -2.41 6.34 2.15
CA GLY A 174 -3.07 6.47 3.46
C GLY A 174 -3.46 5.14 4.12
N SER A 175 -3.05 4.00 3.57
CA SER A 175 -3.15 2.67 4.18
C SER A 175 -1.77 1.98 4.18
N VAL A 176 -1.67 0.78 4.73
CA VAL A 176 -0.50 -0.09 4.59
C VAL A 176 -0.84 -1.31 3.75
N ARG A 177 0.11 -1.75 2.93
CA ARG A 177 -0.03 -2.90 2.04
C ARG A 177 1.07 -3.90 2.30
N LEU A 178 0.73 -5.18 2.17
CA LEU A 178 1.71 -6.26 2.26
C LEU A 178 2.70 -6.12 1.11
N ALA A 179 3.98 -6.02 1.47
CA ALA A 179 5.08 -5.94 0.52
C ALA A 179 5.89 -7.23 0.47
N GLU A 180 6.02 -7.91 1.61
CA GLU A 180 6.79 -9.14 1.70
C GLU A 180 6.28 -10.01 2.86
N ILE A 181 6.28 -11.32 2.64
CA ILE A 181 6.03 -12.33 3.67
C ILE A 181 6.99 -13.49 3.45
N GLY A 182 7.67 -13.91 4.51
CA GLY A 182 8.65 -14.98 4.39
C GLY A 182 9.13 -15.51 5.73
N LYS A 183 9.74 -16.69 5.71
CA LYS A 183 10.46 -17.22 6.86
C LYS A 183 11.71 -16.37 7.10
N LEU A 184 11.94 -15.95 8.33
CA LEU A 184 13.25 -15.49 8.76
C LEU A 184 14.10 -16.77 8.90
N SER A 185 15.07 -16.98 8.01
CA SER A 185 16.11 -17.96 8.28
C SER A 185 16.93 -17.44 9.45
N GLU A 186 17.09 -18.27 10.48
CA GLU A 186 18.28 -18.17 11.32
C GLU A 186 19.43 -18.66 10.44
N GLU A 187 20.00 -17.75 9.63
CA GLU A 187 21.36 -17.95 9.15
C GLU A 187 22.30 -17.69 10.33
N GLU A 188 23.25 -18.62 10.46
CA GLU A 188 24.27 -18.77 11.52
C GLU A 188 24.91 -17.48 12.05
#